data_AF-A0A821TAA0-F1
#
_entry.id   AF-A0A821TAA0-F1
#
_cell.length_a   1.000
_cell.length_b   1.000
_cell.length_c   1.000
_cell.angle_alpha   90.00
_cell.angle_beta   90.00
_cell.angle_gamma   90.00
#
_symmetry.space_group_name_H-M   'P 1'
#
loop_
_entity.id
_entity.type
_entity.pdbx_description
1 polymer ?
#
loop_
_entity_poly.entity_id
_entity_poly.type
_entity_poly.pdbx_seq_one_letter_code
_entity_poly.pdbx_strand_id
1 'polypeptide(L)'
;MNRIFHPNIDEMSGTVCLDVINQTWTPMYDLANIFESFLPQLLAYPNPVDPLNGDAAALYLHKPEDYKKKVREYVQRFATADMADSLSSSINGQSSSSNNSNQTNGSNSSNHTNKNESDDEVLSDFSEDETANMDLE
;
A
#
# COMPACT_ATOMS: atom_id res chain seq x y z
N MET A 1 7.12 7.44 5.26
CA MET A 1 5.97 6.56 5.57
C MET A 1 4.85 6.92 4.60
N ASN A 2 4.12 5.93 4.10
CA ASN A 2 3.07 6.15 3.09
C ASN A 2 1.78 6.64 3.76
N ARG A 3 1.02 7.48 3.05
CA ARG A 3 -0.26 8.01 3.55
C ARG A 3 -1.38 7.02 3.28
N ILE A 4 -2.31 6.90 4.22
CA ILE A 4 -3.47 6.02 4.12
C ILE A 4 -4.74 6.76 4.56
N PHE A 5 -5.82 6.58 3.82
CA PHE A 5 -7.11 7.19 4.11
C PHE A 5 -8.03 6.15 4.77
N HIS A 6 -8.04 6.11 6.10
CA HIS A 6 -8.75 5.07 6.86
C HIS A 6 -9.29 5.61 8.20
N PRO A 7 -10.52 5.26 8.63
CA PRO A 7 -11.12 5.77 9.86
C PRO A 7 -10.27 5.58 11.13
N ASN A 8 -9.57 4.45 11.27
CA ASN A 8 -8.76 4.13 12.44
C ASN A 8 -7.24 4.26 12.23
N ILE A 9 -6.80 4.95 11.18
CA ILE A 9 -5.36 5.21 10.94
C ILE A 9 -5.14 6.70 10.72
N ASP A 10 -4.17 7.28 11.43
CA ASP A 10 -3.78 8.66 11.24
C ASP A 10 -3.12 8.87 9.86
N GLU A 11 -3.60 9.87 9.12
CA GLU A 11 -3.22 10.07 7.71
C GLU A 11 -1.75 10.49 7.53
N MET A 12 -1.19 11.21 8.51
CA MET A 12 0.17 11.76 8.42
C MET A 12 1.22 10.80 8.97
N SER A 13 0.95 10.21 10.14
CA SER A 13 1.88 9.33 10.85
C SER A 13 1.72 7.86 10.48
N GLY A 14 0.56 7.43 10.00
CA GLY A 14 0.24 6.02 9.78
C GLY A 14 -0.04 5.26 11.08
N THR A 15 -0.20 5.95 12.21
CA THR A 15 -0.48 5.32 13.50
C THR A 15 -1.86 4.69 13.51
N VAL A 16 -1.94 3.42 13.90
CA VAL A 16 -3.21 2.70 14.09
C VAL A 16 -3.75 3.00 15.49
N CYS A 17 -5.07 3.19 15.60
CA CYS A 17 -5.72 3.46 16.89
C CYS A 17 -5.45 2.33 17.91
N LEU A 18 -5.05 2.71 19.12
CA LEU A 18 -4.73 1.75 20.19
C LEU A 18 -5.97 0.97 20.64
N ASP A 19 -7.13 1.62 20.68
CA ASP A 19 -8.35 1.00 21.20
C ASP A 19 -8.84 -0.13 20.27
N VAL A 20 -8.72 0.01 18.95
CA VAL A 20 -9.07 -1.08 18.02
C VAL A 20 -8.07 -2.24 18.08
N ILE A 21 -6.80 -1.96 18.36
CA ILE A 21 -5.79 -3.00 18.61
C ILE A 21 -6.16 -3.76 19.89
N ASN A 22 -6.46 -3.05 20.98
CA ASN A 22 -6.78 -3.64 22.28
C ASN A 22 -8.08 -4.46 22.28
N GLN A 23 -9.03 -4.16 21.39
CA GLN A 23 -10.26 -4.95 21.24
C GLN A 23 -10.00 -6.34 20.64
N THR A 24 -8.96 -6.49 19.82
CA THR A 24 -8.67 -7.74 19.08
C THR A 24 -7.48 -8.49 19.65
N TRP A 25 -6.49 -7.77 20.20
CA TRP A 25 -5.25 -8.35 20.69
C TRP A 25 -5.44 -9.09 22.02
N THR A 26 -4.87 -10.28 22.09
CA THR A 26 -4.73 -11.05 23.33
C THR A 26 -3.27 -11.46 23.48
N PRO A 27 -2.79 -11.80 24.70
CA PRO A 27 -1.41 -12.27 24.89
C PRO A 27 -1.04 -13.54 24.09
N MET A 28 -2.05 -14.23 23.54
CA MET A 28 -1.88 -15.41 22.70
C MET A 28 -1.72 -15.05 21.21
N TYR A 29 -1.90 -13.77 20.82
CA TYR A 29 -1.72 -13.30 19.45
C TYR A 29 -0.24 -13.07 19.17
N ASP A 30 0.30 -13.83 18.23
CA ASP A 30 1.65 -13.63 17.72
C ASP A 30 1.71 -12.36 16.84
N LEU A 31 2.91 -11.80 16.69
CA LEU A 31 3.16 -10.65 15.82
C LEU A 31 2.81 -10.97 14.36
N ALA A 32 2.99 -12.21 13.91
CA ALA A 32 2.58 -12.63 12.56
C ALA A 32 1.08 -12.39 12.32
N ASN A 33 0.25 -12.67 13.33
CA ASN A 33 -1.20 -12.49 13.24
C ASN A 33 -1.61 -11.02 13.04
N ILE A 34 -0.75 -10.07 13.41
CA ILE A 34 -1.00 -8.65 13.15
C ILE A 34 -1.06 -8.38 11.64
N PHE A 35 -0.12 -8.94 10.88
CA PHE A 35 -0.03 -8.74 9.44
C PHE A 35 -0.96 -9.68 8.66
N GLU A 36 -1.12 -10.91 9.14
CA GLU A 36 -1.91 -11.93 8.43
C GLU A 36 -3.41 -11.81 8.67
N SER A 37 -3.83 -11.31 9.84
CA SER A 37 -5.24 -11.27 10.23
C SER A 37 -5.73 -9.89 10.62
N PHE A 38 -5.10 -9.25 11.61
CA PHE A 38 -5.63 -8.00 12.18
C PHE A 38 -5.67 -6.85 11.17
N LEU A 39 -4.55 -6.55 10.50
CA LEU A 39 -4.49 -5.44 9.54
C LEU A 39 -5.41 -5.67 8.32
N PRO A 40 -5.42 -6.86 7.67
CA PRO A 40 -6.37 -7.13 6.58
C PRO A 40 -7.83 -6.96 7.00
N GLN A 41 -8.21 -7.44 8.19
CA GLN A 41 -9.57 -7.30 8.71
C GLN A 41 -9.91 -5.84 8.99
N LEU A 42 -8.99 -5.09 9.63
CA LEU A 42 -9.20 -3.68 9.93
C LEU A 42 -9.38 -2.85 8.64
N LEU A 43 -8.56 -3.09 7.61
CA LEU A 43 -8.63 -2.38 6.33
C LEU A 43 -9.91 -2.67 5.56
N ALA A 44 -10.48 -3.87 5.70
CA ALA A 44 -11.74 -4.23 5.07
C ALA A 44 -12.96 -3.69 5.85
N TYR A 45 -12.87 -3.68 7.18
CA TYR A 45 -13.98 -3.37 8.09
C TYR A 45 -13.53 -2.38 9.18
N PRO A 46 -13.50 -1.07 8.88
CA PRO A 46 -13.13 -0.06 9.86
C PRO A 46 -14.17 0.07 10.98
N ASN A 47 -13.73 0.51 12.16
CA ASN A 47 -14.60 0.87 13.28
C ASN A 47 -14.93 2.38 13.25
N PRO A 48 -16.19 2.78 13.00
CA PRO A 48 -16.57 4.20 12.91
C PRO A 48 -16.97 4.84 14.25
N VAL A 49 -17.01 4.09 15.36
CA VAL A 49 -17.53 4.56 16.66
C VAL A 49 -16.58 5.55 17.34
N ASP A 50 -15.28 5.41 17.12
CA ASP A 50 -14.26 6.36 17.58
C ASP A 50 -13.08 6.44 16.58
N PRO A 51 -13.21 7.27 15.53
CA PRO A 51 -12.22 7.34 14.46
C PRO A 51 -11.07 8.31 14.77
N LEU A 52 -9.84 7.91 14.40
CA LEU A 52 -8.71 8.85 14.33
C LEU A 52 -8.87 9.83 13.16
N ASN A 53 -9.47 9.36 12.06
CA ASN A 53 -9.76 10.17 10.89
C ASN A 53 -11.28 10.35 10.76
N GLY A 54 -11.79 11.44 11.32
CA GLY A 54 -13.22 11.78 11.30
C GLY A 54 -13.78 11.96 9.88
N ASP A 55 -13.00 12.52 8.96
CA ASP A 55 -13.42 12.69 7.56
C ASP A 55 -13.60 11.34 6.86
N ALA A 56 -12.65 10.40 7.07
CA ALA A 56 -12.76 9.05 6.53
C ALA A 56 -13.96 8.30 7.10
N ALA A 57 -14.23 8.43 8.41
CA ALA A 57 -15.39 7.82 9.04
C ALA A 57 -16.72 8.40 8.54
N ALA A 58 -16.81 9.73 8.39
CA ALA A 58 -18.00 10.39 7.87
C ALA A 58 -18.29 9.97 6.42
N LEU A 59 -17.27 9.91 5.56
CA LEU A 59 -17.41 9.40 4.20
C LEU A 59 -17.83 7.93 4.19
N TYR A 60 -17.21 7.08 5.02
CA TYR A 60 -17.54 5.67 5.12
C TYR A 60 -19.01 5.44 5.50
N LEU A 61 -19.53 6.19 6.50
CA LEU A 61 -20.90 6.04 6.99
C LEU A 61 -21.96 6.64 6.05
N HIS A 62 -21.69 7.82 5.48
CA HIS A 62 -22.72 8.57 4.75
C HIS A 62 -22.62 8.45 3.23
N LYS A 63 -21.42 8.16 2.69
CA LYS A 63 -21.13 8.16 1.25
C LYS A 63 -20.11 7.06 0.89
N PRO A 64 -20.47 5.78 1.03
CA PRO A 64 -19.54 4.66 0.87
C PRO A 64 -18.89 4.59 -0.52
N GLU A 65 -19.59 5.00 -1.58
CA GLU A 65 -19.02 5.02 -2.93
C GLU A 65 -17.95 6.11 -3.10
N ASP A 66 -18.15 7.29 -2.52
CA ASP A 66 -17.13 8.35 -2.50
C ASP A 66 -15.92 7.93 -1.65
N TYR A 67 -16.17 7.24 -0.53
CA TYR A 67 -15.12 6.65 0.29
C TYR A 67 -14.24 5.70 -0.53
N LYS A 68 -14.85 4.71 -1.21
CA LYS A 68 -14.13 3.76 -2.07
C LYS A 68 -13.33 4.46 -3.17
N LYS A 69 -13.90 5.48 -3.81
CA LYS A 69 -13.20 6.27 -4.84
C LYS A 69 -11.97 6.97 -4.27
N LYS A 70 -12.11 7.62 -3.11
CA LYS A 70 -11.01 8.32 -2.44
C LYS A 70 -9.92 7.35 -1.97
N VAL A 71 -10.30 6.20 -1.43
CA VAL A 71 -9.35 5.13 -1.06
C VAL A 71 -8.56 4.65 -2.28
N ARG A 72 -9.23 4.41 -3.42
CA ARG A 72 -8.54 4.02 -4.66
C ARG A 72 -7.53 5.07 -5.12
N GLU A 73 -7.89 6.35 -5.08
CA GLU A 73 -6.97 7.45 -5.41
C GLU A 73 -5.74 7.47 -4.49
N TYR A 74 -5.94 7.29 -3.18
CA TYR A 74 -4.84 7.22 -2.22
C TYR A 74 -3.91 6.02 -2.47
N VAL A 75 -4.48 4.84 -2.74
CA VAL A 75 -3.69 3.63 -3.05
C VAL A 75 -2.83 3.85 -4.30
N GLN A 76 -3.42 4.39 -5.37
CA GLN A 76 -2.70 4.69 -6.60
C GLN A 76 -1.57 5.71 -6.42
N ARG A 77 -1.71 6.63 -5.47
CA ARG A 77 -0.74 7.71 -5.24
C ARG A 77 0.36 7.36 -4.24
N PHE A 78 0.06 6.54 -3.25
CA PHE A 78 0.93 6.32 -2.08
C PHE A 78 1.30 4.87 -1.81
N ALA A 79 0.67 3.90 -2.48
CA ALA A 79 0.87 2.46 -2.25
C ALA A 79 1.12 1.70 -3.56
N THR A 80 2.06 2.20 -4.38
CA THR A 80 2.47 1.55 -5.63
C THR A 80 3.64 0.57 -5.41
N ALA A 81 3.76 -0.40 -6.32
CA ALA A 81 4.87 -1.36 -6.31
C ALA A 81 6.24 -0.67 -6.40
N ASP A 82 6.37 0.35 -7.26
CA ASP A 82 7.61 1.14 -7.40
C ASP A 82 8.05 1.80 -6.09
N MET A 83 7.09 2.27 -5.26
CA MET A 83 7.39 2.82 -3.93
C MET A 83 7.83 1.73 -2.95
N ALA A 84 7.26 0.53 -3.05
CA ALA A 84 7.67 -0.62 -2.24
C ALA A 84 9.12 -1.05 -2.59
N ASP A 85 9.46 -1.10 -3.88
CA ASP A 85 10.80 -1.47 -4.36
C ASP A 85 11.86 -0.40 -4.02
N SER A 86 11.47 0.88 -4.06
CA SER A 86 12.34 1.98 -3.62
C SER A 86 12.67 1.88 -2.13
N LEU A 87 11.70 1.47 -1.31
CA LEU A 87 11.88 1.30 0.12
C LEU A 87 12.73 0.06 0.44
N SER A 88 12.49 -1.07 -0.24
CA SER A 88 13.26 -2.30 -0.05
C SER A 88 14.74 -2.10 -0.43
N SER A 89 15.01 -1.35 -1.49
CA SER A 89 16.36 -0.96 -1.92
C SER A 89 17.07 -0.08 -0.89
N SER A 90 16.33 0.82 -0.24
CA SER A 90 16.86 1.70 0.81
C SER A 90 17.23 0.94 2.09
N ILE A 91 16.50 -0.13 2.41
CA ILE A 91 16.75 -0.96 3.59
C ILE A 91 17.95 -1.91 3.35
N ASN A 92 18.07 -2.48 2.15
CA ASN A 92 19.18 -3.39 1.81
C ASN A 92 20.54 -2.69 1.59
N GLY A 93 20.56 -1.36 1.42
CA GLY A 93 21.78 -0.57 1.20
C GLY A 93 22.61 -0.24 2.45
N GLN A 94 22.19 -0.61 3.65
CA GLN A 94 22.91 -0.28 4.90
C GLN A 94 23.81 -1.42 5.45
N SER A 95 23.81 -2.58 4.81
CA SER A 95 24.65 -3.73 5.22
C SER A 95 25.81 -3.99 4.26
N SER A 96 26.69 -3.00 4.06
CA SER A 96 28.06 -3.25 3.58
C SER A 96 28.97 -2.04 3.85
N SER A 97 29.42 -1.89 5.09
CA SER A 97 30.66 -1.18 5.40
C SER A 97 31.70 -2.19 5.87
N SER A 98 32.64 -2.50 4.97
CA SER A 98 34.05 -2.90 5.19
C SER A 98 34.44 -4.01 4.22
N ASN A 99 35.15 -3.65 3.14
CA ASN A 99 36.54 -4.09 2.95
C ASN A 99 37.18 -3.50 1.69
N ASN A 100 38.18 -2.66 1.95
CA ASN A 100 39.43 -2.46 1.22
C ASN A 100 39.37 -2.02 -0.25
N SER A 101 39.41 -0.71 -0.46
CA SER A 101 39.75 -0.07 -1.73
C SER A 101 41.25 -0.21 -2.01
N ASN A 102 41.59 -1.06 -2.98
CA ASN A 102 42.86 -1.01 -3.72
C ASN A 102 42.55 -0.58 -5.16
N GLN A 103 43.52 0.09 -5.80
CA GLN A 103 43.63 0.50 -7.22
C GLN A 103 43.14 1.93 -7.53
N THR A 104 43.99 2.92 -7.86
CA THR A 104 44.99 3.08 -8.96
C THR A 104 44.41 3.11 -10.37
N ASN A 105 44.56 4.29 -10.99
CA ASN A 105 44.78 4.63 -12.40
C ASN A 105 43.69 4.32 -13.46
N GLY A 106 43.26 5.41 -14.11
CA GLY A 106 43.68 5.65 -15.50
C GLY A 106 42.64 5.41 -16.61
N SER A 107 42.15 6.53 -17.12
CA SER A 107 42.01 6.85 -18.56
C SER A 107 40.96 6.16 -19.46
N ASN A 108 40.21 7.05 -20.11
CA ASN A 108 39.84 7.07 -21.54
C ASN A 108 38.68 6.23 -22.10
N SER A 109 37.63 6.99 -22.48
CA SER A 109 37.24 7.26 -23.87
C SER A 109 36.27 6.32 -24.61
N SER A 110 35.29 7.00 -25.24
CA SER A 110 34.66 6.73 -26.55
C SER A 110 33.40 5.85 -26.63
N ASN A 111 32.27 6.54 -26.88
CA ASN A 111 31.22 6.30 -27.89
C ASN A 111 30.82 4.85 -28.27
N HIS A 112 29.53 4.55 -28.14
CA HIS A 112 28.75 4.03 -29.28
C HIS A 112 27.23 4.20 -29.11
N THR A 113 26.60 4.67 -30.18
CA THR A 113 25.15 4.76 -30.43
C THR A 113 24.52 3.39 -30.68
N ASN A 114 23.24 3.20 -30.30
CA ASN A 114 22.26 2.48 -31.13
C ASN A 114 20.80 2.85 -30.77
N LYS A 115 19.97 2.93 -31.82
CA LYS A 115 18.54 3.26 -31.87
C LYS A 115 17.68 1.97 -31.88
N ASN A 116 16.35 2.18 -31.81
CA ASN A 116 15.21 1.30 -32.18
C ASN A 116 14.67 0.47 -31.00
N GLU A 117 13.37 0.21 -30.78
CA GLU A 117 12.06 0.30 -31.47
C GLU A 117 11.00 0.32 -30.33
N SER A 118 9.98 1.18 -30.30
CA SER A 118 8.58 0.93 -30.74
C SER A 118 8.05 -0.47 -30.47
N ASP A 119 7.17 -0.61 -29.46
CA ASP A 119 6.11 -1.63 -29.40
C ASP A 119 4.94 -1.10 -28.54
N ASP A 120 3.86 -0.70 -29.22
CA ASP A 120 2.49 -0.64 -28.71
C ASP A 120 1.96 -2.08 -28.64
N GLU A 121 1.34 -2.53 -27.55
CA GLU A 121 0.32 -3.61 -27.59
C GLU A 121 -0.53 -3.66 -26.29
N VAL A 122 -1.79 -3.26 -26.49
CA VAL A 122 -3.10 -3.75 -25.99
C VAL A 122 -3.47 -3.95 -24.50
N LEU A 123 -4.53 -3.19 -24.17
CA LEU A 123 -5.66 -3.51 -23.28
C LEU A 123 -6.02 -5.00 -23.20
N SER A 124 -6.22 -5.50 -21.97
CA SER A 124 -7.18 -6.59 -21.73
C SER A 124 -8.26 -6.14 -20.74
N ASP A 125 -9.44 -6.02 -21.34
CA ASP A 125 -10.80 -5.91 -20.83
C ASP A 125 -11.10 -6.92 -19.70
N PHE A 126 -11.50 -6.43 -18.52
CA PHE A 126 -12.08 -7.26 -17.46
C PHE A 126 -13.60 -7.07 -17.51
N SER A 127 -14.26 -8.03 -18.14
CA SER A 127 -15.70 -8.10 -18.33
C SER A 127 -16.50 -8.04 -17.03
N GLU A 128 -17.44 -7.11 -16.98
CA GLU A 128 -18.58 -7.08 -16.06
C GLU A 128 -19.69 -8.02 -16.58
N ASP A 129 -20.05 -9.05 -15.79
CA ASP A 129 -21.36 -9.74 -15.77
C ASP A 129 -21.34 -10.68 -14.54
N GLU A 130 -22.34 -10.86 -13.68
CA GLU A 130 -23.79 -10.71 -13.80
C GLU A 130 -24.38 -10.10 -12.52
N THR A 131 -25.43 -9.30 -12.71
CA THR A 131 -26.46 -9.10 -11.69
C THR A 131 -27.75 -9.80 -12.12
N ALA A 132 -28.38 -10.46 -11.15
CA ALA A 132 -29.81 -10.75 -11.03
C ALA A 132 -30.44 -11.90 -11.84
N ASN A 133 -30.83 -12.95 -11.11
CA ASN A 133 -32.21 -13.44 -11.00
C ASN A 133 -32.31 -14.20 -9.66
N MET A 134 -33.06 -13.73 -8.65
CA MET A 134 -34.52 -13.88 -8.52
C MET A 134 -34.95 -15.35 -8.65
N ASP A 135 -35.17 -16.04 -7.53
CA ASP A 135 -36.35 -16.89 -7.38
C ASP A 135 -36.69 -17.17 -5.91
N LEU A 136 -37.99 -17.05 -5.64
CA LEU A 136 -38.72 -17.32 -4.41
C LEU A 136 -39.09 -18.81 -4.38
N GLU A 137 -38.80 -19.51 -3.28
CA GLU A 137 -39.70 -20.47 -2.61
C GLU A 137 -39.19 -20.81 -1.21
#